data_AF-A0A1Y3U0H6-F1
#
_entry.id   AF-A0A1Y3U0H6-F1
#
_cell.length_a   1.000
_cell.length_b   1.000
_cell.length_c   1.000
_cell.angle_alpha   90.00
_cell.angle_beta   90.00
_cell.angle_gamma   90.00
#
_symmetry.space_group_name_H-M   'P 1'
#
loop_
_entity.id
_entity.type
_entity.pdbx_description
1 polymer ?
#
loop_
_entity_poly.entity_id
_entity_poly.type
_entity_poly.pdbx_seq_one_letter_code
_entity_poly.pdbx_strand_id
1 'polypeptide(L)'
;MHLHRPRAGEPARERRLMAENASNRIVITVLGKNRPGIVAGISRVLGDENVDIRDITQSIIEDIFTMTMIADISATASDFTTLQERLSAAGESIGVNVQIQREDVFNYMYRL
;
A
#
# COMPACT_ATOMS: atom_id res chain seq x y z
N MET A 1 -20.93 -23.55 40.88
CA MET A 1 -21.60 -23.28 39.58
C MET A 1 -21.72 -21.76 39.42
N HIS A 2 -20.68 -21.11 38.88
CA HIS A 2 -20.70 -19.68 38.57
C HIS A 2 -20.65 -19.51 37.05
N LEU A 3 -21.79 -19.15 36.48
CA LEU A 3 -21.91 -18.78 35.07
C LEU A 3 -21.21 -17.43 34.86
N HIS A 4 -20.03 -17.45 34.26
CA HIS A 4 -19.43 -16.25 33.66
C HIS A 4 -20.15 -16.02 32.31
N ARG A 5 -21.12 -15.10 32.30
CA ARG A 5 -21.72 -14.60 31.05
C ARG A 5 -20.71 -13.70 30.32
N PRO A 6 -20.61 -13.77 28.98
CA PRO A 6 -19.80 -12.81 28.22
C PRO A 6 -20.38 -11.40 28.36
N ARG A 7 -19.53 -10.40 28.57
CA ARG A 7 -19.94 -8.98 28.58
C ARG A 7 -20.25 -8.57 27.14
N ALA A 8 -21.53 -8.32 26.85
CA ALA A 8 -21.94 -7.58 25.66
C ALA A 8 -21.50 -6.12 25.82
N GLY A 9 -20.61 -5.63 24.94
CA GLY A 9 -20.20 -4.22 24.95
C GLY A 9 -18.80 -3.86 24.43
N GLU A 10 -18.12 -4.67 23.62
CA GLU A 10 -16.94 -4.18 22.88
C GLU A 10 -17.41 -3.15 21.82
N PRO A 11 -17.00 -1.87 21.93
CA PRO A 11 -17.83 -0.77 21.49
C PRO A 11 -17.68 -0.50 20.00
N ALA A 12 -18.79 -0.09 19.38
CA ALA A 12 -18.84 0.48 18.04
C ALA A 12 -17.81 1.60 17.77
N ARG A 13 -17.17 2.17 18.79
CA ARG A 13 -16.03 3.10 18.65
C ARG A 13 -14.82 2.49 17.94
N GLU A 14 -14.50 1.22 18.19
CA GLU A 14 -13.35 0.55 17.58
C GLU A 14 -13.64 0.22 16.10
N ARG A 15 -14.88 -0.23 15.83
CA ARG A 15 -15.42 -0.35 14.47
C ARG A 15 -15.53 0.99 13.74
N ARG A 16 -15.77 2.09 14.46
CA ARG A 16 -15.87 3.44 13.91
C ARG A 16 -14.50 4.05 13.62
N LEU A 17 -13.47 3.78 14.44
CA LEU A 17 -12.08 4.06 14.06
C LEU A 17 -11.64 3.26 12.83
N MET A 18 -12.07 1.99 12.72
CA MET A 18 -11.81 1.18 11.52
C MET A 18 -12.55 1.68 10.27
N ALA A 19 -13.68 2.39 10.42
CA ALA A 19 -14.50 2.91 9.33
C ALA A 19 -14.24 4.39 8.98
N GLU A 20 -13.71 5.19 9.92
CA GLU A 20 -13.32 6.59 9.68
C GLU A 20 -11.97 6.71 8.95
N ASN A 21 -11.18 5.63 8.87
CA ASN A 21 -10.05 5.50 7.95
C ASN A 21 -10.55 5.13 6.55
N ALA A 22 -11.23 6.06 5.87
CA ALA A 22 -11.41 5.99 4.43
C ALA A 22 -10.01 5.92 3.78
N SER A 23 -9.68 4.69 3.42
CA SER A 23 -8.40 4.10 3.07
C SER A 23 -7.17 5.02 2.91
N ASN A 24 -6.36 5.11 3.97
CA ASN A 24 -4.94 5.46 3.88
C ASN A 24 -4.11 4.38 3.17
N ARG A 25 -4.74 3.51 2.36
CA ARG A 25 -4.02 2.54 1.56
C ARG A 25 -3.81 3.05 0.15
N ILE A 26 -2.68 2.63 -0.39
CA ILE A 26 -2.30 2.87 -1.76
C ILE A 26 -2.02 1.54 -2.43
N VAL A 27 -2.26 1.50 -3.73
CA VAL A 27 -1.82 0.44 -4.62
C VAL A 27 -0.62 0.98 -5.40
N ILE A 28 0.49 0.27 -5.35
CA ILE A 28 1.71 0.58 -6.09
C ILE A 28 1.88 -0.50 -7.15
N THR A 29 2.04 -0.09 -8.41
CA THR A 29 2.31 -0.99 -9.54
C THR A 29 3.67 -0.66 -10.11
N VAL A 30 4.50 -1.67 -10.30
CA VAL A 30 5.84 -1.56 -10.86
C VAL A 30 5.92 -2.43 -12.11
N LEU A 31 6.43 -1.87 -13.19
CA LEU A 31 6.58 -2.52 -14.48
C LEU A 31 7.93 -2.17 -15.10
N GLY A 32 8.70 -3.16 -15.53
CA GLY A 32 9.91 -2.89 -16.31
C GLY A 32 10.71 -4.15 -16.62
N LYS A 33 11.87 -3.98 -17.25
CA LYS A 33 12.74 -5.12 -17.55
C LYS A 33 13.29 -5.72 -16.26
N ASN A 34 13.24 -7.04 -16.13
CA ASN A 34 13.73 -7.73 -14.94
C ASN A 34 15.22 -7.45 -14.72
N ARG A 35 15.57 -7.01 -13.50
CA ARG A 35 16.95 -6.78 -13.06
C ARG A 35 17.06 -6.82 -11.54
N PRO A 36 18.25 -7.10 -10.99
CA PRO A 36 18.49 -6.99 -9.56
C PRO A 36 18.22 -5.58 -9.04
N GLY A 37 17.65 -5.49 -7.83
CA GLY A 37 17.48 -4.24 -7.09
C GLY A 37 16.10 -3.59 -7.18
N ILE A 38 15.18 -4.08 -8.02
CA ILE A 38 13.82 -3.50 -8.14
C ILE A 38 13.09 -3.50 -6.78
N VAL A 39 12.92 -4.67 -6.18
CA VAL A 39 12.22 -4.78 -4.88
C VAL A 39 12.93 -3.96 -3.80
N ALA A 40 14.26 -4.05 -3.72
CA ALA A 40 15.06 -3.34 -2.72
C ALA A 40 14.98 -1.82 -2.86
N GLY A 41 14.96 -1.29 -4.08
CA GLY A 41 14.86 0.14 -4.32
C GLY A 41 13.49 0.70 -3.92
N ILE A 42 12.42 -0.01 -4.29
CA ILE A 42 11.06 0.40 -3.95
C ILE A 42 10.80 0.25 -2.45
N SER A 43 11.14 -0.90 -1.86
CA SER A 43 10.92 -1.14 -0.43
C SER A 43 11.75 -0.22 0.47
N ARG A 44 12.93 0.22 0.01
CA ARG A 44 13.73 1.22 0.73
C ARG A 44 13.01 2.55 0.84
N VAL A 45 12.45 3.07 -0.25
CA VAL A 45 11.67 4.32 -0.20
C VAL A 45 10.50 4.19 0.74
N LEU A 46 9.77 3.06 0.69
CA LEU A 46 8.65 2.82 1.60
C LEU A 46 9.10 2.76 3.07
N GLY A 47 10.22 2.09 3.35
CA GLY A 47 10.79 2.03 4.70
C GLY A 47 11.26 3.39 5.22
N ASP A 48 11.94 4.18 4.39
CA ASP A 48 12.42 5.53 4.72
C ASP A 48 11.24 6.48 5.01
N GLU A 49 10.09 6.26 4.36
CA GLU A 49 8.84 7.01 4.55
C GLU A 49 7.93 6.44 5.64
N ASN A 50 8.36 5.42 6.39
CA ASN A 50 7.58 4.73 7.42
C ASN A 50 6.22 4.20 6.91
N VAL A 51 6.21 3.68 5.67
CA VAL A 51 5.05 3.08 5.02
C VAL A 51 5.04 1.57 5.27
N ASP A 52 3.89 1.04 5.68
CA ASP A 52 3.73 -0.37 6.01
C ASP A 52 3.16 -1.15 4.82
N ILE A 53 3.86 -2.21 4.39
CA ILE A 53 3.48 -3.05 3.26
C ILE A 53 2.49 -4.11 3.75
N ARG A 54 1.24 -4.03 3.29
CA ARG A 54 0.15 -4.94 3.67
C ARG A 54 0.10 -6.19 2.81
N ASP A 55 0.38 -6.03 1.53
CA ASP A 55 0.44 -7.13 0.59
C ASP A 55 1.44 -6.81 -0.53
N ILE A 56 2.07 -7.84 -1.07
CA ILE A 56 2.98 -7.76 -2.20
C ILE A 56 2.83 -9.00 -3.06
N THR A 57 2.55 -8.79 -4.34
CA THR A 57 2.57 -9.83 -5.36
C THR A 57 3.51 -9.40 -6.48
N GLN A 58 4.35 -10.31 -6.93
CA GLN A 58 5.29 -10.07 -8.02
C GLN A 58 5.26 -11.24 -9.00
N SER A 59 5.54 -10.95 -10.27
CA SER A 59 5.65 -11.95 -11.32
C SER A 59 6.73 -11.54 -12.33
N ILE A 60 7.22 -12.54 -13.04
CA ILE A 60 8.08 -12.34 -14.21
C ILE A 60 7.33 -12.94 -15.39
N ILE A 61 6.94 -12.08 -16.32
CA ILE A 61 6.25 -12.47 -17.57
C ILE A 61 7.27 -12.26 -18.69
N GLU A 62 7.81 -13.37 -19.20
CA GLU A 62 8.98 -13.35 -20.09
C GLU A 62 10.17 -12.61 -19.43
N ASP A 63 10.62 -11.49 -20.01
CA ASP A 63 11.70 -10.64 -19.47
C ASP A 63 11.17 -9.41 -18.70
N ILE A 64 9.85 -9.32 -18.49
CA ILE A 64 9.19 -8.20 -17.84
C ILE A 64 8.92 -8.55 -16.37
N PHE A 65 9.45 -7.74 -15.47
CA PHE A 65 9.12 -7.76 -14.06
C PHE A 65 7.85 -6.95 -13.81
N THR A 66 6.90 -7.56 -13.11
CA THR A 66 5.69 -6.91 -12.62
C THR A 66 5.62 -7.08 -11.11
N MET A 67 5.20 -6.03 -10.42
CA MET A 67 4.94 -6.10 -8.98
C MET A 67 3.80 -5.16 -8.62
N THR A 68 2.90 -5.66 -7.78
CA THR A 68 1.82 -4.90 -7.18
C THR A 68 1.96 -4.96 -5.67
N MET A 69 1.84 -3.83 -5.00
CA MET A 69 1.88 -3.72 -3.54
C MET A 69 0.64 -3.00 -3.04
N ILE A 70 0.08 -3.49 -1.94
CA ILE A 70 -0.87 -2.73 -1.12
C ILE A 70 -0.10 -2.23 0.08
N ALA A 71 -0.11 -0.92 0.30
CA ALA A 71 0.63 -0.30 1.39
C ALA A 71 -0.25 0.69 2.16
N ASP A 72 -0.01 0.82 3.45
CA ASP A 72 -0.70 1.75 4.34
C ASP A 72 0.22 2.93 4.67
N ILE A 73 -0.23 4.12 4.30
CA ILE A 73 0.49 5.39 4.46
C ILE A 73 -0.02 6.19 5.66
N SER A 74 -0.72 5.58 6.62
CA SER A 74 -1.20 6.29 7.82
C SER A 74 -0.08 6.79 8.74
N ALA A 75 1.08 6.13 8.72
CA ALA A 75 2.21 6.44 9.58
C ALA A 75 3.30 7.30 8.90
N THR A 76 3.09 7.67 7.62
CA THR A 76 4.02 8.56 6.92
C THR A 76 3.73 10.02 7.26
N ALA A 77 4.78 10.85 7.30
CA ALA A 77 4.65 12.29 7.43
C ALA A 77 4.48 13.01 6.07
N SER A 78 4.82 12.31 4.98
CA SER A 78 4.76 12.85 3.62
C SER A 78 3.32 12.84 3.08
N ASP A 79 2.98 13.81 2.24
CA ASP A 79 1.74 13.71 1.48
C ASP A 79 1.87 12.71 0.33
N PHE A 80 0.74 12.35 -0.26
CA PHE A 80 0.68 11.38 -1.36
C PHE A 80 1.49 11.82 -2.58
N THR A 81 1.48 13.11 -2.91
CA THR A 81 2.22 13.66 -4.05
C THR A 81 3.73 13.48 -3.86
N THR A 82 4.24 13.82 -2.67
CA THR A 82 5.64 13.65 -2.29
C THR A 82 6.05 12.18 -2.37
N LEU A 83 5.22 11.28 -1.84
CA LEU A 83 5.47 9.84 -1.90
C LEU A 83 5.48 9.33 -3.36
N GLN A 84 4.55 9.80 -4.19
CA GLN A 84 4.49 9.49 -5.61
C GLN A 84 5.74 9.95 -6.37
N GLU A 85 6.20 11.17 -6.14
CA GLU A 85 7.43 11.70 -6.75
C GLU A 85 8.65 10.86 -6.36
N ARG A 86 8.80 10.54 -5.07
CA ARG A 86 9.94 9.75 -4.56
C ARG A 86 9.99 8.35 -5.17
N LEU A 87 8.86 7.66 -5.21
CA LEU A 87 8.76 6.31 -5.77
C LEU A 87 8.93 6.30 -7.30
N SER A 88 8.41 7.32 -7.99
CA SER A 88 8.63 7.49 -9.43
C SER A 88 10.12 7.71 -9.73
N ALA A 89 10.78 8.60 -8.98
CA ALA A 89 12.21 8.87 -9.14
C ALA A 89 13.08 7.63 -8.85
N ALA A 90 12.74 6.87 -7.80
CA ALA A 90 13.40 5.60 -7.51
C ALA A 90 13.20 4.59 -8.66
N GLY A 91 11.98 4.48 -9.19
CA GLY A 91 11.67 3.65 -10.35
C GLY A 91 12.52 4.00 -11.57
N GLU A 92 12.54 5.29 -11.94
CA GLU A 92 13.33 5.80 -13.07
C GLU A 92 14.82 5.48 -12.91
N SER A 93 15.38 5.69 -11.71
CA SER A 93 16.79 5.38 -11.44
C SER A 93 17.15 3.90 -11.61
N ILE A 94 16.17 3.02 -11.43
CA ILE A 94 16.31 1.56 -11.58
C ILE A 94 15.88 1.12 -12.99
N GLY A 95 15.25 1.98 -13.79
CA GLY A 95 14.77 1.64 -15.14
C GLY A 95 13.45 0.86 -15.13
N VAL A 96 12.58 1.13 -14.15
CA VAL A 96 11.21 0.62 -14.09
C VAL A 96 10.23 1.78 -14.00
N ASN A 97 9.01 1.57 -14.51
CA ASN A 97 7.91 2.49 -14.30
C ASN A 97 7.20 2.15 -12.99
N VAL A 98 6.90 3.16 -12.18
CA VAL A 98 6.17 3.02 -10.92
C VAL A 98 4.92 3.89 -11.00
N GLN A 99 3.77 3.31 -10.70
CA GLN A 99 2.49 4.00 -10.60
C GLN A 99 1.91 3.80 -9.22
N ILE A 100 1.26 4.83 -8.68
CA ILE A 100 0.63 4.78 -7.37
C ILE A 100 -0.76 5.37 -7.45
N GLN A 101 -1.70 4.68 -6.82
CA GLN A 101 -3.09 5.09 -6.73
C GLN A 101 -3.57 4.94 -5.29
N ARG A 102 -4.48 5.81 -4.85
CA ARG A 102 -5.19 5.57 -3.58
C ARG A 102 -6.19 4.44 -3.78
N GLU A 103 -6.32 3.56 -2.79
CA GLU A 103 -7.24 2.41 -2.86
C GLU A 103 -8.70 2.86 -2.97
N ASP A 104 -9.05 4.01 -2.39
CA ASP A 104 -10.40 4.57 -2.42
C ASP A 104 -10.91 4.88 -3.84
N VAL A 105 -10.03 5.22 -4.78
CA VAL A 105 -10.37 5.42 -6.21
C VAL A 105 -11.09 4.20 -6.79
N PHE A 106 -10.72 2.98 -6.39
CA PHE A 106 -11.37 1.75 -6.84
C PHE A 106 -12.77 1.58 -6.22
N ASN A 107 -12.97 2.01 -4.97
CA ASN A 107 -14.27 1.92 -4.30
C ASN A 107 -15.34 2.82 -4.96
N TYR A 108 -14.92 3.87 -5.68
CA TYR A 108 -15.84 4.71 -6.45
C TYR A 108 -16.20 4.13 -7.82
N MET A 109 -15.34 3.30 -8.42
CA MET A 109 -15.54 2.74 -9.76
C MET A 109 -16.59 1.61 -9.81
N TYR A 110 -16.78 0.88 -8.71
CA TYR A 110 -17.78 -0.22 -8.59
C TYR A 110 -19.14 0.22 -8.01
N ARG A 111 -19.38 1.54 -7.86
CA ARG A 111 -20.65 2.09 -7.33
C ARG A 111 -21.63 2.56 -8.41
N LEU A 112 -21.43 2.17 -9.67
CA LEU A 112 -22.33 2.47 -10.79
C LEU A 112 -23.00 1.19 -11.30
#